data_AF-A0A6P2FYX1-F1
#
_entry.id   AF-A0A6P2FYX1-F1
#
_cell.length_a   1.000
_cell.length_b   1.000
_cell.length_c   1.000
_cell.angle_alpha   90.00
_cell.angle_beta   90.00
_cell.angle_gamma   90.00
#
_symmetry.space_group_name_H-M   'P 1'
#
loop_
_entity.id
_entity.type
_entity.pdbx_description
1 polymer ?
#
loop_
_entity_poly.entity_id
_entity_poly.type
_entity_poly.pdbx_seq_one_letter_code
_entity_poly.pdbx_strand_id
1 'polypeptide(L)'
;MKTAQLPPVRVEPSVRDEIESVLRQGETLSQFVENAAVQAAQRRKSQQEFLSRGRDSLKRAKKSGEFYSAKDALDTMQARLDARISQLVHEKRGGTTRS
;
A
#
# COMPACT_ATOMS: atom_id res chain seq x y z
N MET A 1 17.56 23.53 1.76
CA MET A 1 17.99 22.51 0.77
C MET A 1 17.12 22.67 -0.46
N LYS A 2 17.68 22.60 -1.68
CA LYS A 2 16.88 22.68 -2.91
C LYS A 2 16.06 21.40 -3.06
N THR A 3 14.76 21.48 -2.84
CA THR A 3 13.82 20.37 -3.06
C THR A 3 13.55 20.25 -4.56
N ALA A 4 13.54 19.03 -5.09
CA ALA A 4 13.08 18.80 -6.45
C ALA A 4 11.57 19.09 -6.53
N GLN A 5 11.13 19.79 -7.57
CA GLN A 5 9.72 20.13 -7.78
C GLN A 5 9.10 19.21 -8.83
N LEU A 6 7.85 18.81 -8.62
CA LEU A 6 7.07 18.19 -9.69
C LEU A 6 6.94 19.19 -10.86
N PRO A 7 7.04 18.72 -12.12
CA PRO A 7 6.87 19.59 -13.26
C PRO A 7 5.46 20.21 -13.26
N PRO A 8 5.31 21.43 -13.81
CA PRO A 8 4.01 22.06 -13.91
C PRO A 8 3.08 21.23 -14.81
N VAL A 9 1.93 20.81 -14.27
CA VAL A 9 0.91 20.05 -14.98
C VAL A 9 -0.25 20.98 -15.30
N ARG A 10 -0.63 21.07 -16.59
CA ARG A 10 -1.85 21.76 -17.00
C ARG A 10 -3.03 20.81 -16.83
N VAL A 11 -4.09 21.30 -16.22
CA VAL A 11 -5.36 20.58 -16.02
C VAL A 11 -6.51 21.50 -16.38
N GLU A 12 -7.64 20.91 -16.77
CA GLU A 12 -8.87 21.66 -16.96
C GLU A 12 -9.34 22.27 -15.62
N PRO A 13 -10.02 23.43 -15.63
CA PRO A 13 -10.54 24.06 -14.41
C PRO A 13 -11.43 23.11 -13.60
N SER A 14 -12.30 22.35 -14.27
CA SER A 14 -13.19 21.38 -13.62
C SER A 14 -12.45 20.29 -12.85
N VAL A 15 -11.28 19.86 -13.33
CA VAL A 15 -10.44 18.86 -12.65
C VAL A 15 -9.82 19.47 -11.39
N ARG A 16 -9.40 20.73 -11.45
CA ARG A 16 -8.91 21.43 -10.26
C ARG A 16 -10.01 21.56 -9.22
N ASP A 17 -11.21 21.99 -9.62
CA ASP A 17 -12.34 22.19 -8.72
C ASP A 17 -12.74 20.89 -8.02
N GLU A 18 -12.75 19.76 -8.75
CA GLU A 18 -13.01 18.44 -8.19
C GLU A 18 -11.98 18.07 -7.10
N ILE A 19 -10.69 18.31 -7.36
CA ILE A 19 -9.63 18.02 -6.38
C ILE A 19 -9.75 18.93 -5.16
N GLU A 20 -9.99 20.23 -5.37
CA GLU A 20 -10.12 21.19 -4.28
C GLU A 20 -11.34 20.87 -3.39
N SER A 21 -12.43 20.33 -3.97
CA SER A 21 -13.64 19.94 -3.22
C SER A 21 -13.44 18.79 -2.23
N VAL A 22 -12.40 17.95 -2.42
CA VAL A 22 -12.12 16.78 -1.58
C VAL A 22 -10.97 17.00 -0.59
N LEU A 23 -10.40 18.20 -0.55
CA LEU A 23 -9.32 18.52 0.39
C LEU A 23 -9.79 18.49 1.84
N ARG A 24 -8.94 17.98 2.72
CA ARG A 24 -9.19 18.00 4.16
C ARG A 24 -8.89 19.37 4.75
N GLN A 25 -9.41 19.64 5.95
CA GLN A 25 -9.14 20.90 6.65
C GLN A 25 -7.62 21.08 6.85
N GLY A 26 -7.08 22.19 6.34
CA GLY A 26 -5.65 22.52 6.42
C GLY A 26 -4.77 21.81 5.37
N GLU A 27 -5.35 21.01 4.47
CA GLU A 27 -4.64 20.40 3.36
C GLU A 27 -4.59 21.35 2.15
N THR A 28 -3.42 21.46 1.52
CA THR A 28 -3.24 22.26 0.30
C THR A 28 -3.28 21.39 -0.95
N LEU A 29 -3.64 21.98 -2.09
CA LEU A 29 -3.61 21.30 -3.39
C LEU A 29 -2.23 20.67 -3.68
N SER A 30 -1.14 21.37 -3.38
CA SER A 30 0.23 20.88 -3.57
C SER A 30 0.53 19.64 -2.73
N GLN A 31 0.13 19.64 -1.45
CA GLN A 31 0.29 18.47 -0.56
C GLN A 31 -0.52 17.28 -1.05
N PHE A 32 -1.76 17.50 -1.48
CA PHE A 32 -2.60 16.45 -2.05
C PHE A 32 -1.95 15.81 -3.28
N VAL A 33 -1.48 16.63 -4.23
CA VAL A 33 -0.84 16.17 -5.47
C VAL A 33 0.47 15.43 -5.18
N GLU A 34 1.29 15.94 -4.27
CA GLU A 34 2.51 15.27 -3.82
C GLU A 34 2.19 13.88 -3.25
N ASN A 35 1.26 13.83 -2.29
CA ASN A 35 0.84 12.58 -1.66
C ASN A 35 0.29 11.58 -2.68
N ALA A 36 -0.54 12.04 -3.61
CA ALA A 36 -1.10 11.19 -4.67
C ALA A 36 0.00 10.61 -5.57
N ALA A 37 0.98 11.42 -5.97
CA ALA A 37 2.11 11.00 -6.79
C ALA A 37 2.99 9.97 -6.06
N VAL A 38 3.32 10.24 -4.78
CA VAL A 38 4.10 9.32 -3.94
C VAL A 38 3.38 7.99 -3.77
N GLN A 39 2.09 8.01 -3.44
CA GLN A 39 1.30 6.78 -3.29
C GLN A 39 1.20 6.00 -4.61
N ALA A 40 1.03 6.69 -5.75
CA ALA A 40 1.01 6.03 -7.05
C ALA A 40 2.34 5.36 -7.38
N ALA A 41 3.47 6.03 -7.11
CA ALA A 41 4.80 5.47 -7.30
C ALA A 41 5.02 4.24 -6.39
N GLN A 42 4.65 4.32 -5.12
CA GLN A 42 4.73 3.21 -4.17
C GLN A 42 3.90 2.01 -4.63
N ARG A 43 2.63 2.21 -5.03
CA ARG A 43 1.78 1.15 -5.56
C ARG A 43 2.41 0.46 -6.78
N ARG A 44 2.94 1.23 -7.72
CA ARG A 44 3.61 0.69 -8.92
C ARG A 44 4.86 -0.12 -8.55
N LYS A 45 5.68 0.37 -7.63
CA LYS A 45 6.86 -0.36 -7.15
C LYS A 45 6.47 -1.67 -6.48
N SER A 46 5.51 -1.65 -5.55
CA SER A 46 5.02 -2.86 -4.87
C SER A 46 4.44 -3.87 -5.85
N GLN A 47 3.71 -3.43 -6.87
CA GLN A 47 3.18 -4.29 -7.93
C GLN A 47 4.29 -4.96 -8.74
N GLN A 48 5.31 -4.20 -9.14
CA GLN A 48 6.46 -4.73 -9.89
C GLN A 48 7.24 -5.76 -9.08
N GLU A 49 7.50 -5.46 -7.81
CA GLU A 49 8.18 -6.39 -6.90
C GLU A 49 7.35 -7.67 -6.68
N PHE A 50 6.03 -7.55 -6.52
CA PHE A 50 5.15 -8.71 -6.39
C PHE A 50 5.22 -9.61 -7.63
N LEU A 51 5.16 -9.03 -8.83
CA LEU A 51 5.29 -9.77 -10.09
C LEU A 51 6.67 -10.43 -10.22
N SER A 52 7.74 -9.74 -9.84
CA SER A 52 9.09 -10.31 -9.83
C SER A 52 9.16 -11.53 -8.92
N ARG A 53 8.70 -11.39 -7.66
CA ARG A 53 8.67 -12.49 -6.69
C ARG A 53 7.83 -13.66 -7.18
N GLY A 54 6.69 -13.39 -7.84
CA GLY A 54 5.82 -14.41 -8.43
C GLY A 54 6.51 -15.19 -9.55
N ARG A 55 7.21 -14.50 -10.45
CA ARG A 55 7.99 -15.14 -11.53
C ARG A 55 9.12 -16.01 -10.97
N ASP A 56 9.84 -15.52 -9.97
CA ASP A 56 10.91 -16.28 -9.32
C ASP A 56 10.38 -17.50 -8.57
N SER A 57 9.22 -17.37 -7.90
CA SER A 57 8.52 -18.49 -7.25
C SER A 57 8.15 -19.56 -8.27
N LEU A 58 7.55 -19.18 -9.41
CA LEU A 58 7.20 -20.12 -10.47
C LEU A 58 8.44 -20.83 -11.03
N LYS A 59 9.54 -20.10 -11.25
CA LYS A 59 10.81 -20.70 -11.70
C LYS A 59 11.33 -21.73 -10.70
N ARG A 60 11.23 -21.46 -9.40
CA ARG A 60 11.62 -22.41 -8.34
C ARG A 60 10.70 -23.64 -8.32
N ALA A 61 9.38 -23.46 -8.33
CA ALA A 61 8.42 -24.56 -8.35
C ALA A 61 8.62 -25.48 -9.55
N LYS A 62 8.87 -24.92 -10.74
CA LYS A 62 9.23 -25.72 -11.93
C LYS A 62 10.52 -26.52 -11.77
N LYS A 63 11.50 -26.02 -11.01
CA LYS A 63 12.77 -26.71 -10.77
C LYS A 63 12.66 -27.77 -9.68
N SER A 64 11.92 -27.51 -8.61
CA SER A 64 11.75 -28.44 -7.48
C SER A 64 10.65 -29.47 -7.71
N GLY A 65 9.68 -29.18 -8.58
CA GLY A 65 8.45 -29.98 -8.73
C GLY A 65 7.44 -29.73 -7.60
N GLU A 66 7.73 -28.85 -6.65
CA GLU A 66 6.87 -28.58 -5.50
C GLU A 66 5.91 -27.44 -5.81
N PHE A 67 4.61 -27.74 -5.70
CA PHE A 67 3.53 -26.80 -5.90
C PHE A 67 2.58 -26.85 -4.70
N TYR A 68 2.05 -25.70 -4.32
CA TYR A 68 1.04 -25.58 -3.28
C TYR A 68 -0.29 -25.22 -3.91
N SER A 69 -1.39 -25.75 -3.37
CA SER A 69 -2.70 -25.33 -3.81
C SER A 69 -2.93 -23.86 -3.44
N ALA A 70 -3.68 -23.14 -4.28
CA ALA A 70 -4.03 -21.76 -3.99
C ALA A 70 -4.82 -21.64 -2.67
N LYS A 71 -5.65 -22.65 -2.37
CA LYS A 71 -6.42 -22.73 -1.13
C LYS A 71 -5.51 -22.79 0.09
N ASP A 72 -4.56 -23.71 0.13
CA ASP A 72 -3.68 -23.88 1.31
C ASP A 72 -2.82 -22.63 1.54
N ALA A 73 -2.36 -22.00 0.46
CA ALA A 73 -1.62 -20.75 0.53
C ALA A 73 -2.47 -19.61 1.11
N LEU A 74 -3.71 -19.46 0.66
CA LEU A 74 -4.64 -18.43 1.15
C LEU A 74 -5.07 -18.69 2.60
N ASP A 75 -5.38 -19.93 2.96
CA ASP A 75 -5.76 -20.32 4.32
C ASP A 75 -4.61 -20.02 5.30
N THR A 76 -3.37 -20.29 4.90
CA THR A 76 -2.17 -19.96 5.69
C THR A 76 -1.98 -18.45 5.84
N MET A 77 -2.24 -17.67 4.78
CA MET A 77 -2.17 -16.20 4.85
C MET A 77 -3.24 -15.63 5.79
N GLN A 78 -4.47 -16.16 5.72
CA GLN A 78 -5.57 -15.75 6.58
C GLN A 78 -5.26 -16.05 8.05
N ALA A 79 -4.75 -17.24 8.37
CA ALA A 79 -4.37 -17.62 9.73
C ALA A 79 -3.31 -16.66 10.32
N ARG A 80 -2.33 -16.23 9.52
CA ARG A 80 -1.31 -15.25 9.94
C ARG A 80 -1.91 -13.87 10.18
N LEU A 81 -2.87 -13.46 9.35
CA LEU A 81 -3.58 -12.19 9.51
C LEU A 81 -4.42 -12.18 10.80
N ASP A 82 -5.20 -13.24 11.03
CA ASP A 82 -6.04 -13.38 12.22
C ASP A 82 -5.21 -13.38 13.51
N ALA A 83 -4.05 -14.06 13.49
CA ALA A 83 -3.11 -14.04 14.60
C ALA A 83 -2.60 -12.62 14.89
N ARG A 84 -2.23 -11.85 13.84
CA ARG A 84 -1.74 -10.48 14.03
C ARG A 84 -2.84 -9.53 14.51
N ILE A 85 -4.06 -9.66 13.99
CA ILE A 85 -5.21 -8.89 14.44
C ILE A 85 -5.49 -9.16 15.91
N SER A 86 -5.49 -10.43 16.32
CA SER A 86 -5.70 -10.84 17.72
C SER A 86 -4.64 -10.22 18.64
N GLN A 87 -3.36 -10.26 18.27
CA GLN A 87 -2.29 -9.61 19.04
C GLN A 87 -2.52 -8.10 19.22
N LEU A 88 -2.85 -7.40 18.13
CA LEU A 88 -3.13 -5.95 18.19
C LEU A 88 -4.33 -5.62 19.09
N VAL A 89 -5.35 -6.48 19.12
CA VAL A 89 -6.50 -6.32 20.02
C VAL A 89 -6.08 -6.52 21.48
N HIS A 90 -5.23 -7.51 21.78
CA HIS A 90 -4.69 -7.73 23.12
C HIS A 90 -3.77 -6.59 23.58
N GLU A 91 -2.90 -6.08 22.72
CA GLU A 91 -2.01 -4.93 22.98
C GLU A 91 -2.83 -3.68 23.32
N LYS A 92 -3.89 -3.38 22.55
CA LYS A 92 -4.78 -2.25 22.83
C LYS A 92 -5.54 -2.39 24.16
N ARG A 93 -5.93 -3.60 24.54
CA ARG A 93 -6.64 -3.86 25.81
C ARG A 93 -5.72 -3.84 27.03
N GLY A 94 -4.45 -4.23 26.87
CA GLY A 94 -3.44 -4.19 27.95
C GLY A 94 -2.87 -2.79 28.23
N GLY A 95 -2.93 -1.87 27.25
CA GLY A 95 -2.49 -0.48 27.39
C GLY A 95 -3.44 0.42 28.19
N THR A 96 -4.71 0.03 28.36
CA THR A 96 -5.72 0.84 29.08
C THR A 96 -5.64 0.70 30.61
N THR A 97 -4.87 -0.25 31.15
CA THR A 97 -4.78 -0.51 32.60
C THR A 97 -3.57 0.14 33.30
N ARG A 98 -2.91 1.11 32.66
CA ARG A 98 -1.85 1.93 33.29
C ARG A 98 -2.10 3.42 33.05
N SER A 99 -2.99 4.00 33.83
CA SER A 99 -3.00 5.44 34.18
C SER A 99 -3.55 5.58 35.59
#